data_AF-A0AAN5BYE8-F1
#
_entry.id   AF-A0AAN5BYE8-F1
#
_cell.length_a   1.000
_cell.length_b   1.000
_cell.length_c   1.000
_cell.angle_alpha   90.00
_cell.angle_beta   90.00
_cell.angle_gamma   90.00
#
_symmetry.space_group_name_H-M   'P 1'
#
loop_
_entity.id
_entity.type
_entity.pdbx_description
1 polymer ?
#
loop_
_entity_poly.entity_id
_entity_poly.type
_entity_poly.pdbx_seq_one_letter_code
_entity_poly.pdbx_strand_id
1 'polypeptide(L)'
;MDTEPLRNPSSWITTGDLRNWEDSETNQTYKAADPIRVIVGLEADCPPESDAYWRMGYAEPVQLTQWSLAAAPGHPIFQTFLDRLSANLRNTTFRRSSRIHGTEDQAALNRIDPLLLTGPAAFTEAVKGWLETTTGLRWNALSGLTDGGQSKVVGDVLVLPITGFRYVVTSLPWFMFCANRGSPGRGMYGNMGSKSVDDPSARLFHHAQGSWRKTDFVVEVGKFCRTVFGLCRDWPKVSYVLE
;
A
#
# COMPACT_ATOMS: atom_id res chain seq x y z
N MET A 1 -6.48 14.48 -12.78
CA MET A 1 -5.46 13.65 -12.09
C MET A 1 -6.13 13.01 -10.90
N ASP A 2 -5.81 11.76 -10.55
CA ASP A 2 -6.42 11.06 -9.39
C ASP A 2 -5.69 11.35 -8.07
N THR A 3 -4.56 12.05 -8.12
CA THR A 3 -3.78 12.49 -6.96
C THR A 3 -3.30 13.91 -7.17
N GLU A 4 -3.42 14.73 -6.13
CA GLU A 4 -2.92 16.10 -6.11
C GLU A 4 -2.04 16.36 -4.88
N PRO A 5 -0.91 17.07 -5.03
CA PRO A 5 -0.11 17.50 -3.91
C PRO A 5 -0.83 18.64 -3.15
N LEU A 6 -0.98 18.48 -1.83
CA LEU A 6 -1.47 19.54 -0.93
C LEU A 6 -0.36 20.55 -0.58
N ARG A 7 0.91 20.17 -0.81
CA ARG A 7 2.10 20.99 -0.59
C ARG A 7 3.11 20.75 -1.70
N ASN A 8 3.97 21.74 -1.93
CA ASN A 8 5.08 21.58 -2.86
C ASN A 8 5.94 20.37 -2.45
N PRO A 9 6.26 19.44 -3.37
CA PRO A 9 7.14 18.31 -3.10
C PRO A 9 8.49 18.69 -2.49
N SER A 10 9.02 19.88 -2.81
CA SER A 10 10.27 20.39 -2.23
C SER A 10 10.18 20.68 -0.72
N SER A 11 8.97 20.77 -0.16
CA SER A 11 8.72 21.02 1.26
C SER A 11 8.09 19.82 1.98
N TRP A 12 8.16 18.63 1.40
CA TRP A 12 7.56 17.44 2.00
C TRP A 12 8.31 16.92 3.22
N ILE A 13 9.63 17.10 3.27
CA ILE A 13 10.46 16.70 4.40
C ILE A 13 10.57 17.87 5.37
N THR A 14 10.15 17.65 6.62
CA THR A 14 10.33 18.61 7.71
C THR A 14 11.27 18.04 8.77
N THR A 15 11.84 18.88 9.63
CA THR A 15 12.68 18.42 10.75
C THR A 15 11.95 17.45 11.67
N GLY A 16 10.61 17.57 11.79
CA GLY A 16 9.79 16.64 12.56
C GLY A 16 9.74 15.24 11.96
N ASP A 17 9.79 15.13 10.63
CA ASP A 17 9.74 13.85 9.90
C ASP A 17 11.02 13.03 10.06
N LEU A 18 12.13 13.68 10.44
CA LEU A 18 13.45 13.07 10.57
C LEU A 18 13.82 12.74 12.02
N ARG A 19 12.86 12.84 12.94
CA ARG A 19 13.09 12.48 14.34
C ARG A 19 13.39 10.99 14.46
N ASN A 20 14.32 10.67 15.35
CA ASN A 20 14.55 9.27 15.73
C ASN A 20 13.28 8.73 16.39
N TRP A 21 13.00 7.46 16.13
CA TRP A 21 11.89 6.75 16.73
C TRP A 21 12.35 5.35 17.14
N GLU A 22 11.61 4.75 18.06
CA GLU A 22 11.96 3.47 18.67
C GLU A 22 10.85 2.46 18.40
N ASP A 23 11.22 1.27 17.97
CA ASP A 23 10.29 0.14 17.91
C ASP A 23 9.98 -0.33 19.33
N SER A 24 8.73 -0.17 19.75
CA SER A 24 8.25 -0.50 21.10
C SER A 24 8.39 -1.99 21.47
N GLU A 25 8.52 -2.89 20.50
CA GLU A 25 8.66 -4.32 20.77
C GLU A 25 10.12 -4.76 20.88
N THR A 26 11.01 -4.18 20.08
CA THR A 26 12.42 -4.58 20.01
C THR A 26 13.36 -3.60 20.73
N ASN A 27 12.86 -2.42 21.12
CA ASN A 27 13.62 -1.27 21.60
C ASN A 27 14.71 -0.79 20.61
N GLN A 28 14.58 -1.17 19.32
CA GLN A 28 15.50 -0.73 18.29
C GLN A 28 15.18 0.70 17.88
N THR A 29 16.16 1.59 17.98
CA THR A 29 16.04 2.98 17.52
C THR A 29 16.44 3.11 16.05
N TYR A 30 15.57 3.73 15.25
CA TYR A 30 15.84 4.09 13.86
C TYR A 30 16.12 5.59 13.73
N LYS A 31 17.00 5.94 12.78
CA LYS A 31 17.51 7.30 12.58
C LYS A 31 17.58 7.61 11.09
N ALA A 32 17.55 8.89 10.75
CA ALA A 32 17.75 9.35 9.38
C ALA A 32 19.21 9.20 8.95
N ALA A 33 19.42 8.71 7.72
CA ALA A 33 20.65 8.90 6.96
C ALA A 33 20.41 10.05 5.97
N ASP A 34 21.32 11.03 5.97
CA ASP A 34 21.26 12.20 5.08
C ASP A 34 22.11 11.93 3.82
N PRO A 35 21.61 12.17 2.59
CA PRO A 35 20.25 12.63 2.25
C PRO A 35 19.19 11.53 2.33
N ILE A 36 17.95 11.94 2.61
CA ILE A 36 16.77 11.11 2.33
C ILE A 36 16.64 10.92 0.82
N ARG A 37 16.58 9.67 0.40
CA ARG A 37 16.56 9.28 -1.02
C ARG A 37 15.25 8.64 -1.43
N VAL A 38 14.37 8.27 -0.51
CA VAL A 38 13.04 7.73 -0.82
C VAL A 38 12.00 8.27 0.14
N ILE A 39 10.84 8.65 -0.40
CA ILE A 39 9.63 8.99 0.35
C ILE A 39 8.52 8.05 -0.12
N VAL A 40 7.96 7.29 0.80
CA VAL A 40 6.80 6.41 0.59
C VAL A 40 5.75 6.74 1.64
N GLY A 41 4.49 6.33 1.40
CA GLY A 41 3.42 6.52 2.37
C GLY A 41 2.55 5.28 2.52
N LEU A 42 2.03 5.10 3.72
CA LEU A 42 1.10 4.03 4.04
C LEU A 42 -0.21 4.21 3.25
N GLU A 43 -0.70 3.11 2.67
CA GLU A 43 -2.01 2.96 2.07
C GLU A 43 -2.99 2.25 3.02
N ALA A 44 -2.48 1.29 3.79
CA ALA A 44 -3.22 0.57 4.81
C ALA A 44 -2.40 0.52 6.10
N ASP A 45 -3.10 0.68 7.22
CA ASP A 45 -2.53 0.54 8.55
C ASP A 45 -3.56 -0.10 9.48
N CYS A 46 -3.47 -1.41 9.62
CA CYS A 46 -4.37 -2.26 10.39
C CYS A 46 -3.57 -3.06 11.43
N PRO A 47 -4.20 -3.49 12.55
CA PRO A 47 -3.57 -4.43 13.46
C PRO A 47 -3.18 -5.72 12.71
N PRO A 48 -1.91 -6.15 12.75
CA PRO A 48 -1.43 -7.32 12.01
C PRO A 48 -2.17 -8.63 12.34
N GLU A 49 -2.60 -8.77 13.59
CA GLU A 49 -3.37 -9.94 14.08
C GLU A 49 -4.85 -9.91 13.68
N SER A 50 -5.31 -8.84 13.05
CA SER A 50 -6.72 -8.67 12.65
C SER A 50 -6.97 -9.05 11.19
N ASP A 51 -8.22 -9.39 10.90
CA ASP A 51 -8.70 -9.63 9.54
C ASP A 51 -9.12 -8.35 8.80
N ALA A 52 -9.02 -7.19 9.45
CA ALA A 52 -9.55 -5.93 8.97
C ALA A 52 -8.98 -5.54 7.60
N TYR A 53 -7.68 -5.77 7.38
CA TYR A 53 -7.02 -5.36 6.14
C TYR A 53 -7.56 -6.10 4.91
N TRP A 54 -7.73 -7.43 4.97
CA TRP A 54 -8.26 -8.17 3.84
C TRP A 54 -9.76 -7.97 3.68
N ARG A 55 -10.50 -7.73 4.77
CA ARG A 55 -11.91 -7.33 4.71
C ARG A 55 -12.11 -6.00 4.00
N MET A 56 -11.14 -5.09 4.13
CA MET A 56 -11.08 -3.82 3.40
C MET A 56 -10.49 -3.94 1.99
N GLY A 57 -9.83 -5.06 1.68
CA GLY A 57 -9.33 -5.40 0.35
C GLY A 57 -7.81 -5.23 0.17
N TYR A 58 -7.08 -4.87 1.21
CA TYR A 58 -5.62 -4.79 1.16
C TYR A 58 -4.98 -6.19 1.13
N ALA A 59 -3.73 -6.26 0.68
CA ALA A 59 -2.96 -7.50 0.69
C ALA A 59 -2.21 -7.69 2.01
N GLU A 60 -1.77 -6.59 2.62
CA GLU A 60 -1.01 -6.55 3.86
C GLU A 60 -1.68 -5.63 4.91
N PRO A 61 -1.50 -5.89 6.22
CA PRO A 61 -2.02 -5.03 7.27
C PRO A 61 -1.36 -3.65 7.30
N VAL A 62 -0.05 -3.59 7.07
CA VAL A 62 0.72 -2.37 6.85
C VAL A 62 1.18 -2.40 5.40
N GLN A 63 0.53 -1.62 4.54
CA GLN A 63 0.76 -1.61 3.09
C GLN A 63 1.17 -0.22 2.64
N LEU A 64 2.08 -0.12 1.68
CA LEU A 64 2.47 1.14 1.04
C LEU A 64 1.61 1.43 -0.18
N THR A 65 1.42 2.73 -0.44
CA THR A 65 0.93 3.20 -1.74
C THR A 65 1.99 2.92 -2.82
N GLN A 66 1.53 2.58 -4.03
CA GLN A 66 2.39 2.50 -5.22
C GLN A 66 2.11 3.67 -6.20
N TRP A 67 0.91 4.26 -6.12
CA TRP A 67 0.47 5.36 -6.97
C TRP A 67 1.08 6.72 -6.61
N SER A 68 1.74 6.86 -5.46
CA SER A 68 2.54 8.03 -5.12
C SER A 68 3.78 7.62 -4.33
N LEU A 69 4.93 8.19 -4.71
CA LEU A 69 6.22 8.06 -4.05
C LEU A 69 7.17 9.11 -4.64
N ALA A 70 8.27 9.37 -3.96
CA ALA A 70 9.39 10.13 -4.51
C ALA A 70 10.69 9.38 -4.24
N ALA A 71 11.60 9.35 -5.21
CA ALA A 71 12.88 8.67 -5.03
C ALA A 71 14.01 9.31 -5.84
N ALA A 72 15.22 9.27 -5.28
CA ALA A 72 16.44 9.56 -5.98
C ALA A 72 16.74 8.47 -7.01
N PRO A 73 17.33 8.81 -8.17
CA PRO A 73 17.74 7.83 -9.15
C PRO A 73 18.66 6.75 -8.55
N GLY A 74 18.46 5.50 -8.99
CA GLY A 74 19.32 4.36 -8.63
C GLY A 74 19.16 3.85 -7.20
N HIS A 75 18.07 4.16 -6.48
CA HIS A 75 17.85 3.58 -5.17
C HIS A 75 17.59 2.05 -5.24
N PRO A 76 18.26 1.20 -4.44
CA PRO A 76 18.21 -0.26 -4.59
C PRO A 76 16.82 -0.90 -4.46
N ILE A 77 15.90 -0.30 -3.69
CA ILE A 77 14.49 -0.75 -3.58
C ILE A 77 13.86 -1.03 -4.96
N PHE A 78 14.11 -0.16 -5.95
CA PHE A 78 13.51 -0.33 -7.28
C PHE A 78 14.15 -1.48 -8.04
N GLN A 79 15.46 -1.70 -7.87
CA GLN A 79 16.11 -2.89 -8.43
C GLN A 79 15.57 -4.15 -7.77
N THR A 80 15.41 -4.16 -6.44
CA THR A 80 14.77 -5.27 -5.71
C THR A 80 13.36 -5.54 -6.21
N PHE A 81 12.57 -4.50 -6.50
CA PHE A 81 11.25 -4.65 -7.10
C PHE A 81 11.31 -5.29 -8.49
N LEU A 82 12.20 -4.81 -9.37
CA LEU A 82 12.39 -5.37 -10.72
C LEU A 82 12.89 -6.81 -10.72
N ASP A 83 13.79 -7.15 -9.80
CA ASP A 83 14.32 -8.50 -9.62
C ASP A 83 13.21 -9.45 -9.16
N ARG A 84 12.41 -9.02 -8.17
CA ARG A 84 11.23 -9.78 -7.69
C ARG A 84 10.20 -9.96 -8.80
N LEU A 85 9.88 -8.92 -9.55
CA LEU A 85 9.00 -8.98 -10.70
C LEU A 85 9.51 -10.00 -11.74
N SER A 86 10.80 -9.91 -12.08
CA SER A 86 11.43 -10.82 -13.04
C SER A 86 11.41 -12.27 -12.55
N ALA A 87 11.69 -12.50 -11.27
CA ALA A 87 11.62 -13.82 -10.65
C ALA A 87 10.19 -14.38 -10.66
N ASN A 88 9.19 -13.56 -10.36
CA ASN A 88 7.78 -13.94 -10.41
C ASN A 88 7.35 -14.31 -11.83
N LEU A 89 7.74 -13.52 -12.83
CA LEU A 89 7.47 -13.82 -14.24
C LEU A 89 8.15 -15.11 -14.69
N ARG A 90 9.42 -15.32 -14.31
CA ARG A 90 10.15 -16.57 -14.59
C ARG A 90 9.52 -17.77 -13.91
N ASN A 91 9.10 -17.66 -12.65
CA ASN A 91 8.45 -18.76 -11.95
C ASN A 91 7.10 -19.13 -12.56
N THR A 92 6.33 -18.14 -13.03
CA THR A 92 5.05 -18.38 -13.70
C THR A 92 5.23 -18.99 -15.09
N THR A 93 6.24 -18.56 -15.85
CA THR A 93 6.54 -19.09 -17.19
C THR A 93 7.27 -20.44 -17.15
N PHE A 94 8.22 -20.63 -16.23
CA PHE A 94 9.02 -21.86 -16.12
C PHE A 94 8.25 -23.03 -15.50
N ARG A 95 7.30 -22.79 -14.59
CA ARG A 95 6.41 -23.85 -14.08
C ARG A 95 5.46 -24.42 -15.16
N ARG A 96 5.40 -23.82 -16.35
CA ARG A 96 4.56 -24.29 -17.47
C ARG A 96 5.32 -24.52 -18.78
N SER A 97 6.57 -24.08 -18.88
CA SER A 97 7.44 -24.36 -20.03
C SER A 97 8.07 -25.76 -19.96
N SER A 98 7.23 -26.79 -20.15
CA SER A 98 7.67 -28.01 -20.83
C SER A 98 7.14 -28.12 -22.26
N ARG A 99 6.41 -27.11 -22.78
CA ARG A 99 6.07 -26.99 -24.20
C ARG A 99 5.99 -25.52 -24.65
N ILE A 100 6.94 -25.16 -25.52
CA ILE A 100 6.83 -24.30 -26.71
C ILE A 100 5.74 -23.20 -26.69
N HIS A 101 6.19 -21.94 -26.78
CA HIS A 101 5.44 -20.72 -27.07
C HIS A 101 4.09 -20.96 -27.80
N GLY A 102 3.01 -20.84 -27.04
CA GLY A 102 1.64 -20.98 -27.52
C GLY A 102 0.69 -20.02 -26.78
N THR A 103 -0.53 -19.86 -27.30
CA THR A 103 -1.60 -18.99 -26.78
C THR A 103 -1.94 -19.21 -25.29
N GLU A 104 -1.56 -20.35 -24.71
CA GLU A 104 -1.71 -20.67 -23.29
C GLU A 104 -0.81 -19.81 -22.36
N ASP A 105 0.35 -19.35 -22.84
CA ASP A 105 1.24 -18.48 -22.06
C ASP A 105 0.62 -17.09 -21.84
N GLN A 106 -0.10 -16.58 -22.85
CA GLN A 106 -0.85 -15.33 -22.76
C GLN A 106 -2.01 -15.45 -21.77
N ALA A 107 -2.74 -16.57 -21.78
CA ALA A 107 -3.81 -16.85 -20.83
C ALA A 107 -3.30 -17.04 -19.39
N ALA A 108 -2.08 -17.56 -19.21
CA ALA A 108 -1.43 -17.68 -17.91
C ALA A 108 -1.00 -16.32 -17.34
N LEU A 109 -0.46 -15.43 -18.19
CA LEU A 109 -0.13 -14.05 -17.82
C LEU A 109 -1.38 -13.24 -17.48
N ASN A 110 -2.48 -13.43 -18.22
CA ASN A 110 -3.77 -12.77 -17.97
C ASN A 110 -4.43 -13.17 -16.63
N ARG A 111 -3.96 -14.26 -15.99
CA ARG A 111 -4.44 -14.70 -14.67
C ARG A 111 -3.63 -14.13 -13.50
N ILE A 112 -2.52 -13.45 -13.77
CA ILE A 112 -1.71 -12.86 -12.70
C ILE A 112 -2.37 -11.55 -12.28
N ASP A 113 -2.79 -11.47 -11.02
CA ASP A 113 -3.37 -10.25 -10.45
C ASP A 113 -2.34 -9.09 -10.54
N PRO A 114 -2.60 -8.03 -11.34
CA PRO A 114 -1.68 -6.91 -11.47
C PRO A 114 -1.41 -6.21 -10.15
N LEU A 115 -2.36 -6.25 -9.19
CA LEU A 115 -2.16 -5.68 -7.85
C LEU A 115 -1.08 -6.43 -7.07
N LEU A 116 -0.97 -7.74 -7.29
CA LEU A 116 0.04 -8.61 -6.67
C LEU A 116 1.34 -8.66 -7.46
N LEU A 117 1.30 -8.40 -8.77
CA LEU A 117 2.49 -8.45 -9.62
C LEU A 117 3.26 -7.13 -9.66
N THR A 118 2.55 -6.01 -9.82
CA THR A 118 3.15 -4.68 -9.99
C THR A 118 2.53 -3.60 -9.13
N GLY A 119 1.43 -3.91 -8.43
CA GLY A 119 0.70 -2.95 -7.62
C GLY A 119 1.25 -2.75 -6.21
N PRO A 120 0.44 -2.16 -5.31
CA PRO A 120 0.83 -1.82 -3.95
C PRO A 120 1.42 -2.97 -3.14
N ALA A 121 0.90 -4.20 -3.30
CA ALA A 121 1.41 -5.36 -2.58
C ALA A 121 2.84 -5.71 -3.00
N ALA A 122 3.11 -5.78 -4.31
CA ALA A 122 4.44 -6.06 -4.85
C ALA A 122 5.46 -4.99 -4.44
N PHE A 123 5.05 -3.72 -4.48
CA PHE A 123 5.90 -2.61 -4.08
C PHE A 123 6.21 -2.62 -2.58
N THR A 124 5.19 -2.85 -1.75
CA THR A 124 5.32 -3.03 -0.30
C THR A 124 6.34 -4.10 0.02
N GLU A 125 6.22 -5.26 -0.62
CA GLU A 125 7.10 -6.41 -0.43
C GLU A 125 8.56 -6.10 -0.79
N ALA A 126 8.81 -5.36 -1.87
CA ALA A 126 10.16 -4.95 -2.24
C ALA A 126 10.79 -3.99 -1.22
N VAL A 127 10.05 -2.98 -0.77
CA VAL A 127 10.50 -2.02 0.24
C VAL A 127 10.76 -2.73 1.58
N LYS A 128 9.79 -3.55 2.01
CA LYS A 128 9.85 -4.35 3.24
C LYS A 128 11.09 -5.22 3.26
N GLY A 129 11.29 -6.04 2.23
CA GLY A 129 12.46 -6.93 2.17
C GLY A 129 13.79 -6.18 2.14
N TRP A 130 13.86 -5.03 1.47
CA TRP A 130 15.05 -4.18 1.48
C TRP A 130 15.35 -3.66 2.90
N LEU A 131 14.38 -3.07 3.59
CA LEU A 131 14.56 -2.49 4.92
C LEU A 131 14.78 -3.57 6.00
N GLU A 132 14.06 -4.68 5.94
CA GLU A 132 14.29 -5.84 6.83
C GLU A 132 15.74 -6.34 6.70
N THR A 133 16.23 -6.51 5.47
CA THR A 133 17.57 -7.04 5.21
C THR A 133 18.68 -6.05 5.58
N THR A 134 18.49 -4.78 5.28
CA THR A 134 19.56 -3.77 5.41
C THR A 134 19.61 -3.09 6.77
N THR A 135 18.47 -3.00 7.48
CA THR A 135 18.39 -2.30 8.76
C THR A 135 17.82 -3.15 9.90
N GLY A 136 17.40 -4.40 9.62
CA GLY A 136 16.73 -5.24 10.61
C GLY A 136 15.32 -4.73 10.96
N LEU A 137 14.70 -3.91 10.09
CA LEU A 137 13.41 -3.29 10.39
C LEU A 137 12.33 -4.35 10.62
N ARG A 138 11.67 -4.34 11.79
CA ARG A 138 10.40 -5.05 11.96
C ARG A 138 9.30 -4.28 11.21
N TRP A 139 8.81 -4.81 10.09
CA TRP A 139 7.87 -4.10 9.22
C TRP A 139 6.65 -3.49 9.95
N ASN A 140 6.05 -4.27 10.86
CA ASN A 140 4.87 -3.85 11.61
C ASN A 140 5.15 -2.69 12.59
N ALA A 141 6.41 -2.41 12.93
CA ALA A 141 6.80 -1.25 13.73
C ALA A 141 6.53 0.08 12.99
N LEU A 142 6.31 0.03 11.66
CA LEU A 142 5.93 1.21 10.89
C LEU A 142 4.49 1.68 11.14
N SER A 143 3.64 0.84 11.75
CA SER A 143 2.25 1.19 12.06
C SER A 143 2.17 2.48 12.89
N GLY A 144 1.26 3.38 12.52
CA GLY A 144 0.97 4.63 13.22
C GLY A 144 -0.17 4.52 14.24
N LEU A 145 -0.74 3.33 14.42
CA LEU A 145 -1.93 3.12 15.25
C LEU A 145 -1.71 3.44 16.74
N THR A 146 -0.48 3.31 17.24
CA THR A 146 -0.14 3.49 18.66
C THR A 146 0.66 4.75 18.95
N ASP A 147 1.17 5.45 17.94
CA ASP A 147 2.03 6.64 18.10
C ASP A 147 1.40 7.95 17.60
N GLY A 148 0.14 7.89 17.14
CA GLY A 148 -0.60 9.04 16.64
C GLY A 148 -0.34 9.34 15.16
N GLY A 149 0.18 8.37 14.41
CA GLY A 149 0.51 8.49 13.00
C GLY A 149 1.74 9.35 12.80
N GLN A 150 2.85 9.02 13.45
CA GLN A 150 4.12 9.71 13.26
C GLN A 150 4.80 9.25 11.98
N SER A 151 5.46 10.19 11.29
CA SER A 151 6.39 9.90 10.21
C SER A 151 7.59 9.12 10.76
N LYS A 152 8.02 8.09 10.02
CA LYS A 152 9.09 7.19 10.45
C LYS A 152 10.18 7.12 9.40
N VAL A 153 11.40 7.43 9.82
CA VAL A 153 12.59 7.36 8.98
C VAL A 153 13.38 6.10 9.28
N VAL A 154 13.83 5.40 8.24
CA VAL A 154 14.66 4.20 8.35
C VAL A 154 15.81 4.34 7.34
N GLY A 155 16.99 4.74 7.82
CA GLY A 155 18.10 5.07 6.93
C GLY A 155 17.73 6.26 6.03
N ASP A 156 17.86 6.10 4.72
CA ASP A 156 17.54 7.11 3.72
C ASP A 156 16.08 7.05 3.21
N VAL A 157 15.22 6.25 3.86
CA VAL A 157 13.81 6.09 3.50
C VAL A 157 12.90 6.75 4.54
N LEU A 158 12.08 7.71 4.10
CA LEU A 158 11.03 8.32 4.89
C LEU A 158 9.68 7.65 4.59
N VAL A 159 9.06 7.08 5.61
CA VAL A 159 7.72 6.48 5.57
C VAL A 159 6.72 7.43 6.21
N LEU A 160 5.77 7.91 5.42
CA LEU A 160 4.71 8.81 5.86
C LEU A 160 3.47 8.03 6.29
N PRO A 161 2.77 8.47 7.36
CA PRO A 161 1.56 7.82 7.86
C PRO A 161 0.39 7.99 6.87
N ILE A 162 -0.72 7.30 7.13
CA ILE A 162 -1.97 7.41 6.33
C ILE A 162 -2.40 8.87 6.13
N THR A 163 -2.19 9.74 7.12
CA THR A 163 -2.50 11.18 7.00
C THR A 163 -1.66 11.90 5.96
N GLY A 164 -0.39 11.53 5.80
CA GLY A 164 0.50 12.13 4.81
C GLY A 164 0.08 11.79 3.38
N PHE A 165 -0.27 10.52 3.14
CA PHE A 165 -0.56 9.95 1.82
C PHE A 165 -2.04 9.53 1.71
N ARG A 166 -2.91 10.45 2.13
CA ARG A 166 -4.34 10.25 2.29
C ARG A 166 -5.07 10.02 0.97
N TYR A 167 -6.11 9.20 1.02
CA TYR A 167 -7.17 9.17 0.01
C TYR A 167 -8.56 9.07 0.66
N VAL A 168 -9.60 9.51 -0.05
CA VAL A 168 -11.00 9.28 0.36
C VAL A 168 -11.59 8.19 -0.49
N VAL A 169 -12.16 7.15 0.13
CA VAL A 169 -13.09 6.27 -0.58
C VAL A 169 -14.46 6.95 -0.58
N THR A 170 -14.76 7.72 -1.62
CA THR A 170 -16.15 8.12 -1.88
C THR A 170 -16.89 6.97 -2.58
N SER A 171 -18.18 6.87 -2.29
CA SER A 171 -19.22 5.99 -2.85
C SER A 171 -19.27 4.51 -2.40
N LEU A 172 -19.84 4.28 -1.21
CA LEU A 172 -20.92 3.30 -1.05
C LEU A 172 -22.15 4.01 -0.46
N PRO A 173 -23.38 3.53 -0.70
CA PRO A 173 -24.59 4.19 -0.22
C PRO A 173 -24.59 4.37 1.30
N TRP A 174 -25.00 5.56 1.74
CA TRP A 174 -24.99 6.03 3.15
C TRP A 174 -25.65 5.06 4.15
N PHE A 175 -26.57 4.21 3.69
CA PHE A 175 -27.30 3.24 4.51
C PHE A 175 -26.48 2.01 4.93
N MET A 176 -25.23 1.86 4.49
CA MET A 176 -24.39 0.69 4.83
C MET A 176 -23.25 0.96 5.82
N PHE A 177 -23.00 2.21 6.21
CA PHE A 177 -21.90 2.53 7.13
C PHE A 177 -22.19 3.75 8.00
N CYS A 178 -22.33 3.53 9.31
CA CYS A 178 -22.12 4.58 10.30
C CYS A 178 -20.63 4.99 10.26
N ALA A 179 -20.28 6.05 9.53
CA ALA A 179 -19.10 6.87 9.82
C ALA A 179 -19.23 8.25 9.17
N ASN A 180 -18.92 9.26 9.97
CA ASN A 180 -18.85 10.66 9.58
C ASN A 180 -17.92 10.87 8.37
N ARG A 181 -18.28 11.86 7.55
CA ARG A 181 -17.51 12.32 6.38
C ARG A 181 -16.05 12.59 6.76
N GLY A 182 -15.13 11.91 6.07
CA GLY A 182 -13.70 12.24 6.05
C GLY A 182 -12.82 11.04 6.39
N SER A 183 -11.98 10.66 5.43
CA SER A 183 -10.87 9.69 5.56
C SER A 183 -11.25 8.20 5.50
N PRO A 184 -10.30 7.31 5.13
CA PRO A 184 -10.59 5.98 4.63
C PRO A 184 -10.99 5.05 5.77
N GLY A 185 -12.26 5.14 6.17
CA GLY A 185 -12.88 4.16 7.03
C GLY A 185 -14.14 3.60 6.43
N ARG A 186 -14.20 2.27 6.32
CA ARG A 186 -15.43 1.54 6.00
C ARG A 186 -16.24 1.40 7.29
N GLY A 187 -16.80 2.51 7.79
CA GLY A 187 -17.60 2.59 9.03
C GLY A 187 -17.01 1.82 10.22
N MET A 188 -17.48 0.59 10.46
CA MET A 188 -17.06 -0.30 11.56
C MET A 188 -15.55 -0.54 11.64
N TYR A 189 -14.81 -0.44 10.52
CA TYR A 189 -13.38 -0.73 10.46
C TYR A 189 -12.46 0.47 10.81
N GLY A 190 -13.02 1.63 11.20
CA GLY A 190 -12.24 2.83 11.54
C GLY A 190 -11.52 3.43 10.33
N ASN A 191 -10.79 4.54 10.51
CA ASN A 191 -10.15 5.28 9.40
C ASN A 191 -8.62 5.15 9.34
N MET A 192 -8.07 4.12 9.99
CA MET A 192 -6.62 3.84 10.05
C MET A 192 -5.80 5.04 10.57
N GLY A 193 -6.33 5.79 11.54
CA GLY A 193 -5.65 6.94 12.16
C GLY A 193 -5.54 8.19 11.28
N SER A 194 -6.25 8.22 10.15
CA SER A 194 -6.20 9.32 9.20
C SER A 194 -6.85 10.61 9.75
N LYS A 195 -6.21 11.76 9.48
CA LYS A 195 -6.65 13.09 9.93
C LYS A 195 -7.15 13.96 8.76
N SER A 196 -7.47 15.23 9.06
CA SER A 196 -7.95 16.22 8.06
C SER A 196 -6.91 16.50 6.97
N VAL A 197 -7.37 16.99 5.83
CA VAL A 197 -6.50 17.50 4.75
C VAL A 197 -5.71 18.75 5.16
N ASP A 198 -6.23 19.49 6.14
CA ASP A 198 -5.56 20.65 6.72
C ASP A 198 -4.52 20.26 7.78
N ASP A 199 -4.36 18.96 8.06
CA ASP A 199 -3.40 18.50 9.06
C ASP A 199 -1.96 18.88 8.66
N PRO A 200 -1.11 19.33 9.62
CA PRO A 200 0.29 19.65 9.37
C PRO A 200 1.13 18.51 8.78
N SER A 201 0.70 17.25 8.89
CA SER A 201 1.36 16.10 8.26
C SER A 201 0.85 15.76 6.85
N ALA A 202 -0.27 16.33 6.39
CA ALA A 202 -0.82 16.05 5.06
C ALA A 202 0.14 16.53 3.94
N ARG A 203 0.36 15.69 2.91
CA ARG A 203 1.23 15.99 1.76
C ARG A 203 0.51 15.90 0.43
N LEU A 204 -0.39 14.93 0.29
CA LEU A 204 -1.15 14.71 -0.92
C LEU A 204 -2.58 14.26 -0.60
N PHE A 205 -3.43 14.40 -1.61
CA PHE A 205 -4.82 13.98 -1.59
C PHE A 205 -5.09 13.13 -2.82
N HIS A 206 -5.53 11.89 -2.61
CA HIS A 206 -5.94 11.01 -3.70
C HIS A 206 -7.47 10.85 -3.73
N HIS A 207 -8.05 11.09 -4.92
CA HIS A 207 -9.49 11.20 -5.12
C HIS A 207 -10.19 9.84 -5.28
N ALA A 208 -9.41 8.77 -5.49
CA ALA A 208 -9.90 7.41 -5.68
C ALA A 208 -10.92 7.26 -6.83
N GLN A 209 -10.80 8.12 -7.85
CA GLN A 209 -11.64 8.19 -9.03
C GLN A 209 -11.22 7.21 -10.14
N GLY A 210 -10.09 6.51 -9.96
CA GLY A 210 -9.44 5.56 -10.87
C GLY A 210 -10.25 5.08 -12.08
N SER A 211 -9.71 5.32 -13.28
CA SER A 211 -10.28 4.97 -14.59
C SER A 211 -10.42 3.45 -14.84
N TRP A 212 -9.83 2.62 -13.97
CA TRP A 212 -9.93 1.15 -14.00
C TRP A 212 -11.16 0.61 -13.26
N ARG A 213 -11.93 1.45 -12.57
CA ARG A 213 -13.17 1.03 -11.90
C ARG A 213 -14.24 0.67 -12.94
N LYS A 214 -14.27 -0.61 -13.33
CA LYS A 214 -15.40 -1.22 -14.03
C LYS A 214 -16.25 -1.98 -13.02
N THR A 215 -17.56 -1.88 -13.14
CA THR A 215 -18.47 -2.72 -12.35
C THR A 215 -18.39 -4.14 -12.87
N ASP A 216 -17.82 -5.04 -12.07
CA ASP A 216 -17.74 -6.47 -12.35
C ASP A 216 -18.46 -7.22 -11.22
N PHE A 217 -19.40 -8.08 -11.60
CA PHE A 217 -20.26 -8.77 -10.64
C PHE A 217 -19.45 -9.64 -9.65
N VAL A 218 -18.43 -10.35 -10.12
CA VAL A 218 -17.61 -11.22 -9.26
C VAL A 218 -16.80 -10.38 -8.28
N VAL A 219 -16.26 -9.26 -8.74
CA VAL A 219 -15.51 -8.31 -7.89
C VAL A 219 -16.41 -7.69 -6.82
N GLU A 220 -17.63 -7.27 -7.18
CA GLU A 220 -18.57 -6.66 -6.23
C GLU A 220 -19.11 -7.67 -5.21
N VAL A 221 -19.45 -8.90 -5.64
CA VAL A 221 -19.83 -9.99 -4.72
C VAL A 221 -18.66 -10.36 -3.81
N GLY A 222 -17.44 -10.43 -4.34
CA GLY A 222 -16.24 -10.68 -3.55
C GLY A 222 -15.99 -9.59 -2.50
N LYS A 223 -16.19 -8.32 -2.85
CA LYS A 223 -16.13 -7.20 -1.90
C LYS A 223 -17.16 -7.36 -0.79
N PHE A 224 -18.42 -7.66 -1.11
CA PHE A 224 -19.46 -7.89 -0.11
C PHE A 224 -19.13 -9.09 0.79
N CYS A 225 -18.73 -10.22 0.21
CA CYS A 225 -18.36 -11.42 0.93
C CYS A 225 -17.23 -11.18 1.95
N ARG A 226 -16.17 -10.46 1.53
CA ARG A 226 -15.06 -10.07 2.41
C ARG A 226 -15.50 -9.12 3.50
N THR A 227 -16.18 -8.03 3.13
CA THR A 227 -16.49 -6.96 4.08
C THR A 227 -17.54 -7.38 5.11
N VAL A 228 -18.53 -8.18 4.73
CA VAL A 228 -19.63 -8.59 5.63
C VAL A 228 -19.33 -9.91 6.34
N PHE A 229 -18.89 -10.94 5.63
CA PHE A 229 -18.72 -12.27 6.21
C PHE A 229 -17.27 -12.61 6.58
N GLY A 230 -16.28 -11.85 6.09
CA GLY A 230 -14.87 -12.17 6.29
C GLY A 230 -14.38 -13.36 5.47
N LEU A 231 -15.18 -13.79 4.49
CA LEU A 231 -14.89 -14.90 3.59
C LEU A 231 -14.36 -14.36 2.26
N CYS A 232 -14.08 -15.24 1.29
CA CYS A 232 -13.66 -14.84 -0.06
C CYS A 232 -12.40 -13.95 -0.10
N ARG A 233 -11.46 -14.17 0.84
CA ARG A 233 -10.20 -13.43 0.95
C ARG A 233 -9.44 -13.42 -0.38
N ASP A 234 -9.36 -14.58 -1.02
CA ASP A 234 -8.55 -14.81 -2.23
C ASP A 234 -9.33 -14.57 -3.53
N TRP A 235 -10.57 -14.08 -3.44
CA TRP A 235 -11.34 -13.72 -4.64
C TRP A 235 -10.77 -12.48 -5.33
N PRO A 236 -10.84 -12.41 -6.67
CA PRO A 236 -10.38 -11.26 -7.45
C PRO A 236 -10.82 -9.90 -6.88
N LYS A 237 -9.89 -8.94 -6.94
CA LYS A 237 -10.11 -7.56 -6.54
C LYS A 237 -10.20 -6.60 -7.73
N VAL A 238 -9.85 -7.08 -8.92
CA VAL A 238 -9.89 -6.36 -10.19
C VAL A 238 -10.67 -7.16 -11.23
N SER A 239 -11.32 -6.46 -12.16
CA SER A 239 -12.01 -7.07 -13.29
C SER A 239 -10.99 -7.58 -14.29
N TYR A 240 -11.07 -8.85 -14.67
CA TYR A 240 -10.31 -9.40 -15.78
C TYR A 240 -11.21 -9.39 -17.01
N VAL A 241 -10.90 -8.55 -18.00
CA VAL A 241 -11.54 -8.69 -19.31
C VAL A 241 -10.88 -9.89 -19.97
N LEU A 242 -11.62 -11.00 -20.08
CA LEU A 242 -11.33 -12.01 -21.07
C LEU A 242 -11.84 -11.44 -22.40
N GLU A 243 -10.97 -10.74 -23.14
CA GLU A 243 -11.19 -10.52 -24.57
C GLU A 243 -10.92 -11.80 -25.35
#